data_AF-F3AJV8-F1
#
_entry.id   AF-F3AJV8-F1
#
_cell.length_a   1.000
_cell.length_b   1.000
_cell.length_c   1.000
_cell.angle_alpha   90.00
_cell.angle_beta   90.00
_cell.angle_gamma   90.00
#
_symmetry.space_group_name_H-M   'P 1'
#
loop_
_entity.id
_entity.type
_entity.pdbx_description
1 polymer ?
#
loop_
_entity_poly.entity_id
_entity_poly.type
_entity_poly.pdbx_seq_one_letter_code
_entity_poly.pdbx_strand_id
1 'polypeptide(L)'
;MKIALEKVEPAQIEKRSFEIIGEELGERSFPKLHEPIIKRCIHTSADFDYADNLVFSEHAVEAALAALKRGEAIITDTNMGKAGVIKKSCRN
;
A
#
# COMPACT_ATOMS: atom_id res chain seq x y z
N MET A 1 32.81 11.83 14.88
CA MET A 1 31.99 11.75 13.65
C MET A 1 30.91 12.82 13.73
N LYS A 2 30.90 13.83 12.85
CA LYS A 2 29.80 14.80 12.81
C LYS A 2 28.64 14.15 12.08
N ILE A 3 27.52 13.91 12.76
CA ILE A 3 26.28 13.46 12.13
C ILE A 3 25.62 14.71 11.55
N ALA A 4 25.49 14.78 10.23
CA ALA A 4 24.70 15.80 9.55
C ALA A 4 23.23 15.31 9.55
N LEU A 5 22.34 16.11 10.11
CA LEU A 5 20.90 15.85 10.07
C LEU A 5 20.31 16.57 8.87
N GLU A 6 19.74 15.79 7.94
CA GLU A 6 18.98 16.32 6.81
C GLU A 6 17.49 16.34 7.16
N LYS A 7 16.82 17.47 6.90
CA LYS A 7 15.37 17.56 7.03
C LYS A 7 14.73 17.10 5.73
N VAL A 8 14.06 15.95 5.76
CA VAL A 8 13.35 15.38 4.62
C VAL A 8 11.85 15.35 4.92
N GLU A 9 11.03 15.76 3.95
CA GLU A 9 9.57 15.75 4.10
C GLU A 9 9.02 14.32 4.11
N PRO A 10 7.99 13.98 4.92
CA PRO A 10 7.47 12.62 5.03
C PRO A 10 7.10 11.97 3.68
N ALA A 11 6.54 12.75 2.76
CA ALA A 11 6.19 12.28 1.42
C ALA A 11 7.42 11.88 0.58
N GLN A 12 8.57 12.53 0.79
CA GLN A 12 9.82 12.17 0.12
C GLN A 12 10.41 10.88 0.70
N ILE A 13 10.27 10.68 2.01
CA ILE A 13 10.68 9.43 2.68
C ILE A 13 9.85 8.26 2.15
N GLU A 14 8.53 8.43 2.07
CA GLU A 14 7.63 7.42 1.52
C GLU A 14 7.95 7.11 0.05
N LYS A 15 8.13 8.14 -0.78
CA LYS A 15 8.52 7.98 -2.20
C LYS A 15 9.80 7.16 -2.34
N ARG A 16 10.84 7.51 -1.58
CA ARG A 16 12.11 6.78 -1.56
C ARG A 16 11.95 5.34 -1.07
N SER A 17 11.07 5.11 -0.10
CA SER A 17 10.77 3.75 0.37
C SER A 17 10.16 2.90 -0.75
N PHE A 18 9.23 3.46 -1.53
CA PHE A 18 8.64 2.74 -2.68
C PHE A 18 9.63 2.50 -3.82
N GLU A 19 10.58 3.43 -4.03
CA GLU A 19 11.69 3.24 -4.97
C GLU A 19 12.56 2.04 -4.56
N ILE A 20 13.02 2.01 -3.30
CA ILE A 20 13.82 0.90 -2.74
C ILE A 20 13.06 -0.44 -2.80
N ILE A 21 11.77 -0.46 -2.44
CA ILE A 21 10.94 -1.67 -2.58
C ILE A 21 10.87 -2.12 -4.05
N GLY A 22 10.76 -1.18 -4.98
CA GLY A 22 10.77 -1.49 -6.42
C GLY A 22 12.09 -2.08 -6.90
N GLU A 23 13.21 -1.50 -6.47
CA GLU A 23 14.56 -2.00 -6.77
C GLU A 23 14.76 -3.43 -6.24
N GLU A 24 14.31 -3.70 -5.02
CA GLU A 24 14.49 -5.01 -4.37
C GLU A 24 13.58 -6.09 -4.95
N LEU A 25 12.42 -5.70 -5.50
CA LEU A 25 11.57 -6.62 -6.27
C LEU A 25 12.18 -6.97 -7.64
N GLY A 26 13.17 -6.21 -8.11
CA GLY A 26 13.93 -6.50 -9.32
C GLY A 26 13.06 -6.60 -10.58
N GLU A 27 13.28 -7.65 -11.36
CA GLU A 27 12.58 -7.88 -12.65
C GLU A 27 11.17 -8.46 -12.50
N ARG A 28 10.67 -8.63 -11.26
CA ARG A 28 9.31 -9.15 -11.04
C ARG A 28 8.29 -8.18 -11.62
N SER A 29 7.31 -8.73 -12.34
CA SER A 29 6.18 -7.96 -12.86
C SER A 29 4.89 -8.45 -12.23
N PHE A 30 4.00 -7.50 -11.96
CA PHE A 30 2.71 -7.76 -11.34
C PHE A 30 1.60 -7.13 -12.19
N PRO A 31 0.37 -7.65 -12.13
CA PRO A 31 -0.76 -6.97 -12.73
C PRO A 31 -0.86 -5.53 -12.21
N LYS A 32 -1.15 -4.58 -13.12
CA LYS A 32 -1.13 -3.13 -12.84
C LYS A 32 -1.98 -2.72 -11.62
N LEU A 33 -3.09 -3.42 -11.38
CA LEU A 33 -3.97 -3.15 -10.24
C LEU A 33 -3.46 -3.77 -8.92
N HIS A 34 -2.62 -4.80 -8.99
CA HIS A 34 -2.12 -5.53 -7.82
C HIS A 34 -0.82 -4.94 -7.31
N GLU A 35 0.07 -4.48 -8.21
CA GLU A 35 1.39 -3.97 -7.85
C GLU A 35 1.37 -2.89 -6.74
N PRO A 36 0.49 -1.87 -6.77
CA PRO A 36 0.46 -0.86 -5.72
C PRO A 36 0.01 -1.42 -4.38
N ILE A 37 -0.82 -2.46 -4.37
CA ILE A 37 -1.31 -3.13 -3.16
C ILE A 37 -0.19 -3.96 -2.55
N ILE A 38 0.50 -4.77 -3.37
CA ILE A 38 1.65 -5.59 -2.96
C ILE A 38 2.72 -4.68 -2.34
N LYS A 39 3.14 -3.63 -3.05
CA LYS A 39 4.14 -2.68 -2.55
C LYS A 39 3.69 -1.98 -1.26
N ARG A 40 2.40 -1.67 -1.12
CA ARG A 40 1.86 -1.06 0.10
C ARG A 40 1.89 -2.02 1.29
N CYS A 41 1.61 -3.30 1.07
CA CYS A 41 1.75 -4.34 2.09
C CYS A 41 3.21 -4.47 2.53
N ILE A 42 4.15 -4.57 1.59
CA ILE A 42 5.60 -4.61 1.89
C ILE A 42 6.04 -3.36 2.65
N HIS A 43 5.58 -2.17 2.24
CA HIS A 43 5.95 -0.91 2.89
C HIS A 43 5.53 -0.86 4.36
N THR A 44 4.36 -1.42 4.72
CA THR A 44 3.89 -1.41 6.10
C THR A 44 4.50 -2.51 6.97
N SER A 45 4.94 -3.63 6.38
CA SER A 45 5.45 -4.80 7.11
C SER A 45 6.98 -4.95 7.04
N ALA A 46 7.63 -4.28 6.09
CA ALA A 46 9.00 -4.55 5.64
C ALA A 46 9.25 -6.01 5.21
N ASP A 47 8.20 -6.71 4.80
CA ASP A 47 8.24 -8.13 4.46
C ASP A 47 7.96 -8.34 2.96
N PHE A 48 8.97 -8.82 2.23
CA PHE A 48 8.90 -9.07 0.78
C PHE A 48 8.16 -10.36 0.42
N ASP A 49 7.86 -11.24 1.39
CA ASP A 49 7.10 -12.47 1.14
C ASP A 49 5.67 -12.17 0.66
N TYR A 50 5.16 -10.96 0.91
CA TYR A 50 3.89 -10.48 0.34
C TYR A 50 3.89 -10.44 -1.20
N ALA A 51 5.06 -10.37 -1.86
CA ALA A 51 5.16 -10.48 -3.32
C ALA A 51 4.78 -11.88 -3.84
N ASP A 52 4.93 -12.91 -3.01
CA ASP A 52 4.73 -14.31 -3.38
C ASP A 52 3.44 -14.88 -2.77
N ASN A 53 3.06 -14.43 -1.57
CA ASN A 53 1.96 -15.01 -0.80
C ASN A 53 0.63 -14.25 -0.91
N LEU A 54 0.60 -13.05 -1.51
CA LEU A 54 -0.67 -12.34 -1.73
C LEU A 54 -1.48 -12.97 -2.87
N VAL A 55 -2.67 -13.42 -2.52
CA VAL A 55 -3.63 -14.00 -3.46
C VAL A 55 -4.80 -13.05 -3.67
N PHE A 56 -5.14 -12.82 -4.93
CA PHE A 56 -6.28 -12.01 -5.35
C PHE A 56 -7.28 -12.93 -6.03
N SER A 57 -8.54 -12.90 -5.59
CA SER A 57 -9.60 -13.55 -6.36
C SER A 57 -9.83 -12.78 -7.66
N GLU A 58 -10.46 -13.44 -8.64
CA GLU A 58 -10.82 -12.80 -9.90
C GLU A 58 -11.63 -11.51 -9.63
N HIS A 59 -11.25 -10.42 -10.30
CA HIS A 59 -11.86 -9.09 -10.20
C HIS A 59 -11.93 -8.45 -8.80
N ALA A 60 -11.16 -8.94 -7.82
CA ALA A 60 -11.21 -8.44 -6.43
C ALA A 60 -10.98 -6.93 -6.34
N VAL A 61 -9.96 -6.43 -7.04
CA VAL A 61 -9.55 -5.03 -6.97
C VAL A 61 -10.58 -4.13 -7.67
N GLU A 62 -11.08 -4.56 -8.82
CA GLU A 62 -12.11 -3.85 -9.58
C GLU A 62 -13.42 -3.74 -8.78
N ALA A 63 -13.85 -4.84 -8.16
CA ALA A 63 -15.04 -4.87 -7.31
C ALA A 63 -14.88 -3.94 -6.11
N ALA A 64 -13.73 -3.97 -5.44
CA ALA A 64 -13.42 -3.09 -4.31
C ALA A 64 -13.43 -1.61 -4.73
N LEU A 65 -12.77 -1.26 -5.84
CA LEU A 65 -12.76 0.11 -6.38
C LEU A 65 -14.18 0.59 -6.73
N ALA A 66 -15.02 -0.27 -7.31
CA ALA A 66 -16.41 0.06 -7.62
C ALA A 66 -17.24 0.31 -6.35
N ALA A 67 -17.07 -0.51 -5.32
CA ALA A 67 -17.74 -0.33 -4.02
C ALA A 67 -17.31 0.98 -3.34
N LEU A 68 -16.01 1.28 -3.31
CA LEU A 68 -15.49 2.52 -2.74
C LEU A 68 -16.07 3.75 -3.46
N LYS A 69 -16.15 3.72 -4.79
CA LYS A 69 -16.74 4.82 -5.59
C LYS A 69 -18.24 5.02 -5.31
N ARG A 70 -18.97 3.97 -4.96
CA ARG A 70 -20.39 4.08 -4.57
C ARG A 70 -20.59 4.56 -3.13
N GLY A 71 -19.52 4.72 -2.35
CA GLY A 71 -19.61 5.12 -0.95
C GLY A 71 -20.16 4.02 -0.04
N GLU A 72 -19.95 2.75 -0.41
CA GLU A 72 -20.36 1.61 0.40
C GLU A 72 -19.66 1.62 1.76
N ALA A 73 -20.28 0.99 2.76
CA ALA A 73 -19.70 0.89 4.09
C ALA A 73 -18.44 0.00 4.12
N ILE A 74 -17.40 0.45 4.81
CA ILE A 74 -16.21 -0.37 5.13
C ILE A 74 -16.41 -0.95 6.53
N ILE A 75 -16.66 -2.26 6.59
CA ILE A 75 -16.82 -2.98 7.85
C ILE A 75 -15.46 -3.57 8.25
N THR A 76 -15.05 -3.32 9.49
CA THR A 76 -13.79 -3.81 10.05
C THR A 76 -14.07 -4.61 11.31
N ASP A 77 -13.33 -5.68 11.52
CA ASP A 77 -13.40 -6.54 12.71
C ASP A 77 -12.82 -5.85 13.96
N THR A 78 -11.81 -4.99 13.79
CA THR A 78 -11.12 -4.29 14.88
C THR A 78 -11.20 -2.77 14.77
N ASN A 79 -11.10 -2.09 15.91
CA ASN A 79 -10.99 -0.62 15.96
C ASN A 79 -9.68 -0.10 15.35
N MET A 80 -8.60 -0.90 15.41
CA MET A 80 -7.32 -0.53 14.76
C MET A 80 -7.47 -0.51 13.24
N GLY A 81 -8.13 -1.53 12.66
CA GLY A 81 -8.47 -1.56 11.24
C GLY A 81 -9.29 -0.33 10.83
N LYS A 82 -10.33 0.01 11.60
CA LYS A 82 -11.12 1.24 11.39
C LYS A 82 -10.29 2.52 11.43
N ALA A 83 -9.36 2.63 12.39
CA ALA A 83 -8.52 3.81 12.56
C ALA A 83 -7.47 3.94 11.44
N GLY A 84 -7.01 2.83 10.86
CA GLY A 84 -6.05 2.81 9.77
C GLY A 84 -6.60 3.24 8.41
N VAL A 85 -7.92 3.28 8.22
CA VAL A 85 -8.54 3.72 6.96
C VAL A 85 -8.36 5.23 6.76
N ILE A 86 -7.73 5.62 5.66
CA ILE A 86 -7.52 7.03 5.28
C ILE A 86 -8.85 7.65 4.84
N LYS A 87 -9.55 8.31 5.77
CA LYS A 87 -10.86 8.93 5.55
C LYS A 87 -10.92 9.94 4.41
N LYS A 88 -9.79 10.55 4.02
CA LYS A 88 -9.73 11.49 2.89
C LYS A 88 -9.87 10.76 1.55
N SER A 89 -9.34 9.54 1.46
CA SER A 89 -9.39 8.72 0.25
C SER A 89 -10.76 8.06 0.02
N CYS A 90 -11.62 8.05 1.04
CA CYS A 90 -12.96 7.47 1.00
C CYS A 90 -14.07 8.52 0.88
N ARG A 91 -13.74 9.82 0.71
CA ARG A 91 -14.73 10.87 0.45
C ARG A 91 -14.73 11.15 -1.04
N ASN A 92 -15.88 10.92 -1.68
CA ASN A 92 -16.18 11.50 -2.99
C ASN A 92 -16.35 13.01 -2.85
#